data_AF-A0A379S7U3-F1
#
_entry.id   AF-A0A379S7U3-F1
#
_cell.length_a   1.000
_cell.length_b   1.000
_cell.length_c   1.000
_cell.angle_alpha   90.00
_cell.angle_beta   90.00
_cell.angle_gamma   90.00
#
_symmetry.space_group_name_H-M   'P 1'
#
loop_
_entity.id
_entity.type
_entity.pdbx_description
1 polymer ?
#
loop_
_entity_poly.entity_id
_entity_poly.type
_entity_poly.pdbx_seq_one_letter_code
_entity_poly.pdbx_strand_id
1 'polypeptide(L)' 'MVFMSDEYRAFGDGLFLALAETTMDFATRDPARAGEFIALGFEAMWRALTREEQ' A
#
# COMPACT_ATOMS: atom_id res chain seq x y z
N MET A 1 7.03 9.35 9.65
CA MET A 1 6.65 8.05 10.25
C MET A 1 7.92 7.26 10.54
N VAL A 2 7.96 6.41 11.59
CA VAL A 2 9.14 5.59 11.91
C VAL A 2 9.63 4.82 10.67
N PHE A 3 8.73 4.25 9.87
CA PHE A 3 9.07 3.46 8.67
C PHE A 3 9.54 4.26 7.46
N MET A 4 9.42 5.60 7.49
CA MET A 4 9.97 6.49 6.46
C MET A 4 11.29 7.15 6.91
N SER A 5 11.78 6.86 8.11
CA SER A 5 13.12 7.28 8.52
C SER A 5 14.16 6.40 7.84
N ASP A 6 15.39 6.90 7.70
CA ASP A 6 16.49 6.14 7.09
C ASP A 6 16.76 4.81 7.81
N GLU A 7 16.49 4.73 9.11
CA GLU A 7 16.67 3.53 9.93
C GLU A 7 15.71 2.39 9.57
N TYR A 8 14.47 2.70 9.18
CA TYR A 8 13.43 1.71 8.88
C TYR A 8 12.95 1.75 7.44
N ARG A 9 13.66 2.46 6.56
CA ARG A 9 13.30 2.64 5.15
C ARG A 9 13.03 1.32 4.43
N ALA A 10 13.92 0.34 4.58
CA ALA A 10 13.78 -0.97 3.95
C ALA A 10 12.52 -1.72 4.43
N PHE A 11 12.13 -1.54 5.70
CA PHE A 11 10.90 -2.10 6.24
C PHE A 11 9.66 -1.39 5.65
N GLY A 12 9.71 -0.06 5.53
CA GLY A 12 8.68 0.73 4.85
C GLY A 12 8.50 0.32 3.39
N ASP A 13 9.60 0.14 2.66
CA ASP A 13 9.58 -0.35 1.27
C ASP A 13 8.97 -1.77 1.18
N GLY A 14 9.28 -2.65 2.14
CA GLY A 14 8.68 -3.97 2.24
C GLY A 14 7.16 -3.94 2.44
N LEU A 15 6.67 -3.07 3.34
CA LEU A 15 5.23 -2.87 3.54
C LEU A 15 4.55 -2.32 2.28
N PHE A 16 5.18 -1.35 1.61
CA PHE A 16 4.68 -0.80 0.35
C PHE A 16 4.56 -1.89 -0.72
N LEU A 17 5.60 -2.69 -0.90
CA LEU A 17 5.63 -3.75 -1.91
C LEU A 17 4.58 -4.83 -1.61
N ALA A 18 4.42 -5.24 -0.34
CA ALA A 18 3.42 -6.24 0.03
C ALA A 18 1.98 -5.79 -0.27
N LEU A 19 1.67 -4.50 -0.01
CA LEU A 19 0.37 -3.92 -0.34
C LEU A 19 0.16 -3.83 -1.86
N ALA A 20 1.18 -3.42 -2.60
CA ALA A 20 1.13 -3.35 -4.06
C ALA A 20 0.92 -4.74 -4.69
N GLU A 21 1.70 -5.74 -4.27
CA GLU A 21 1.59 -7.13 -4.75
C GLU A 21 0.21 -7.71 -4.49
N THR A 22 -0.29 -7.59 -3.27
CA THR A 22 -1.64 -8.05 -2.91
C THR A 22 -2.71 -7.38 -3.78
N THR A 23 -2.57 -6.08 -4.04
CA THR A 23 -3.52 -5.32 -4.88
C THR A 23 -3.52 -5.84 -6.32
N MET A 24 -2.33 -6.03 -6.91
CA MET A 24 -2.18 -6.56 -8.27
C MET A 24 -2.72 -7.97 -8.39
N ASP A 25 -2.49 -8.81 -7.38
CA ASP A 25 -2.99 -10.18 -7.33
C ASP A 25 -4.52 -10.25 -7.37
N PHE A 26 -5.20 -9.42 -6.58
CA PHE A 26 -6.66 -9.37 -6.59
C PHE A 26 -7.21 -8.74 -7.88
N ALA A 27 -6.59 -7.67 -8.38
CA ALA A 27 -6.97 -7.04 -9.64
C ALA A 27 -6.80 -7.97 -10.85
N THR A 28 -5.78 -8.83 -10.83
CA THR A 28 -5.54 -9.83 -11.89
C THR A 28 -6.53 -11.00 -11.79
N ARG A 29 -6.87 -11.45 -10.58
CA ARG A 29 -7.83 -12.54 -10.34
C ARG A 29 -9.27 -12.15 -10.63
N ASP A 30 -9.64 -10.89 -10.40
CA ASP A 30 -10.98 -10.36 -10.68
C ASP A 30 -10.89 -8.98 -11.36
N PRO A 31 -10.68 -8.96 -12.70
CA PRO A 31 -10.53 -7.73 -13.46
C PRO A 31 -11.76 -6.83 -13.45
N ALA A 32 -12.96 -7.39 -13.26
CA ALA A 32 -14.20 -6.61 -13.20
C ALA A 32 -14.21 -5.65 -12.00
N ARG A 33 -13.47 -6.01 -10.93
CA ARG A 33 -13.32 -5.22 -9.70
C ARG A 33 -11.91 -4.63 -9.53
N ALA A 34 -11.06 -4.68 -10.56
CA ALA A 34 -9.69 -4.17 -10.50
C ALA A 34 -9.62 -2.72 -10.00
N GLY A 35 -10.52 -1.85 -10.46
CA GLY A 35 -10.59 -0.47 -9.99
C GLY A 35 -10.88 -0.34 -8.50
N GLU A 36 -11.73 -1.20 -7.94
CA GLU A 36 -12.02 -1.23 -6.49
C GLU A 36 -10.80 -1.67 -5.69
N PHE A 37 -10.10 -2.72 -6.13
CA PHE A 37 -8.90 -3.19 -5.45
C PHE A 37 -7.79 -2.15 -5.47
N ILE A 38 -7.58 -1.46 -6.60
CA ILE A 38 -6.60 -0.38 -6.71
C ILE A 38 -6.94 0.77 -5.76
N ALA A 39 -8.20 1.20 -5.72
CA ALA A 39 -8.63 2.28 -4.84
C ALA A 39 -8.46 1.92 -3.35
N LEU A 40 -8.87 0.71 -2.96
CA LEU A 40 -8.72 0.22 -1.58
C LEU A 40 -7.25 0.01 -1.20
N GLY A 41 -6.44 -0.53 -2.10
CA GLY A 41 -5.00 -0.72 -1.90
C GLY A 41 -4.28 0.61 -1.72
N PHE A 42 -4.63 1.62 -2.52
CA PHE A 42 -4.10 2.97 -2.37
C PHE A 42 -4.48 3.61 -1.03
N GLU A 43 -5.75 3.53 -0.63
CA GLU A 43 -6.22 4.06 0.66
C GLU A 43 -5.52 3.36 1.85
N ALA A 44 -5.40 2.03 1.80
CA ALA A 44 -4.70 1.25 2.81
C ALA A 44 -3.22 1.67 2.92
N MET A 45 -2.54 1.80 1.79
CA MET A 45 -1.16 2.29 1.71
C MET A 45 -1.02 3.72 2.22
N TRP A 46 -1.93 4.61 1.84
CA TRP A 46 -1.93 6.01 2.28
C TRP A 46 -2.05 6.08 3.80
N ARG A 47 -3.04 5.41 4.40
CA ARG A 47 -3.21 5.35 5.86
C ARG A 47 -2.04 4.68 6.57
N ALA A 48 -1.44 3.66 5.96
CA ALA A 48 -0.34 2.92 6.54
C ALA A 48 0.98 3.69 6.48
N LEU A 49 1.20 4.57 5.48
CA LEU A 49 2.51 5.17 5.22
C LEU A 49 2.55 6.69 5.34
N THR A 50 1.40 7.37 5.39
CA THR A 50 1.34 8.84 5.50
C THR A 50 0.83 9.30 6.88
N ARG A 51 1.17 10.54 7.25
CA ARG A 51 0.60 11.19 8.42
C ARG A 51 -0.65 11.95 7.97
N GLU A 52 -1.75 11.78 8.70
CA GLU A 52 -2.72 12.88 8.81
C GLU A 52 -2.01 13.99 9.59
N GLU A 53 -1.77 15.14 8.96
CA GLU A 53 -1.48 16.34 9.75
C GLU A 53 -2.73 16.63 10.60
N GLN A 54 -2.57 16.59 11.92
CA GLN A 54 -3.61 17.01 12.87
C GLN A 54 -3.82 18.51 12.82
#